data_AF-T0YW56-F1
#
_entry.id   AF-T0YW56-F1
#
_cell.length_a   1.000
_cell.length_b   1.000
_cell.length_c   1.000
_cell.angle_alpha   90.00
_cell.angle_beta   90.00
_cell.angle_gamma   90.00
#
_symmetry.space_group_name_H-M   'P 1'
#
loop_
_entity.id
_entity.type
_entity.pdbx_description
1 polymer ?
#
loop_
_entity_poly.entity_id
_entity_poly.type
_entity_poly.pdbx_seq_one_letter_code
_entity_poly.pdbx_strand_id
1 'polypeptide(L)' 'YIWNENHKWQQIALGFGMTDDHVKRKQTLIATRRNAIVHEADLDPVTNQKQAITRAEATDISDFLLALGNRICDLVV' A
#
# COMPACT_ATOMS: atom_id res chain seq x y z
N TYR A 1 -12.54 -22.45 -0.20
CA TYR A 1 -11.84 -21.35 -0.91
C TYR A 1 -12.10 -20.09 -0.09
N ILE A 2 -11.10 -19.25 0.17
CA ILE A 2 -11.22 -18.17 1.17
C ILE A 2 -12.21 -17.08 0.68
N TRP A 3 -12.34 -16.84 -0.64
CA TRP A 3 -13.19 -15.78 -1.22
C TRP A 3 -13.99 -16.29 -2.41
N ASN A 4 -15.31 -16.16 -2.47
CA ASN A 4 -16.07 -16.59 -3.67
C ASN A 4 -15.89 -15.68 -4.90
N GLU A 5 -15.29 -14.50 -4.74
CA GLU A 5 -15.05 -13.53 -5.82
C GLU A 5 -13.74 -13.81 -6.59
N ASN A 6 -13.82 -13.75 -7.92
CA ASN A 6 -12.66 -13.86 -8.81
C ASN A 6 -11.90 -12.53 -8.91
N HIS A 7 -12.60 -11.40 -9.01
CA HIS A 7 -12.04 -10.06 -9.17
C HIS A 7 -11.79 -9.35 -7.83
N LYS A 8 -10.96 -9.97 -6.98
CA LYS A 8 -10.72 -9.58 -5.59
C LYS A 8 -10.31 -8.11 -5.43
N TRP A 9 -9.35 -7.67 -6.24
CA TRP A 9 -8.82 -6.32 -6.20
C TRP A 9 -9.84 -5.25 -6.61
N GLN A 10 -10.78 -5.59 -7.51
CA GLN A 10 -11.86 -4.67 -7.87
C GLN A 10 -12.80 -4.46 -6.67
N GLN A 11 -13.18 -5.54 -5.97
CA GLN A 11 -14.02 -5.43 -4.77
C GLN A 11 -13.34 -4.68 -3.61
N ILE A 12 -12.03 -4.88 -3.44
CA ILE A 12 -11.24 -4.11 -2.48
C ILE A 12 -11.28 -2.63 -2.85
N ALA A 13 -10.96 -2.30 -4.10
CA ALA A 13 -10.81 -0.92 -4.57
C ALA A 13 -12.10 -0.10 -4.53
N LEU A 14 -13.27 -0.74 -4.69
CA LEU A 14 -14.57 -0.11 -4.47
C LEU A 14 -14.69 0.51 -3.06
N GLY A 15 -14.08 -0.11 -2.03
CA GLY A 15 -14.06 0.41 -0.67
C GLY A 15 -13.19 1.66 -0.49
N PHE A 16 -12.33 1.98 -1.46
CA PHE A 16 -11.44 3.14 -1.46
C PHE A 16 -11.92 4.27 -2.38
N GLY A 17 -12.94 4.04 -3.22
CA GLY A 17 -13.28 4.97 -4.30
C GLY A 17 -12.16 5.14 -5.32
N MET A 18 -11.30 4.12 -5.48
CA MET A 18 -10.14 4.13 -6.37
C MET A 18 -10.26 3.00 -7.40
N THR A 19 -9.47 3.06 -8.46
CA THR A 19 -9.28 1.91 -9.36
C THR A 19 -8.43 0.84 -8.67
N ASP A 20 -8.60 -0.41 -9.07
CA ASP A 20 -7.81 -1.51 -8.55
C ASP A 20 -6.31 -1.30 -8.82
N ASP A 21 -5.96 -0.78 -10.00
CA ASP A 21 -4.59 -0.41 -10.35
C ASP A 21 -3.98 0.62 -9.42
N HIS A 22 -4.73 1.64 -8.98
CA HIS A 22 -4.23 2.63 -8.03
C HIS A 22 -3.97 2.02 -6.65
N VAL A 23 -4.88 1.17 -6.15
CA VAL A 23 -4.71 0.52 -4.84
C VAL A 23 -3.50 -0.42 -4.87
N LYS A 24 -3.38 -1.25 -5.91
CA LYS A 24 -2.21 -2.14 -6.12
C LYS A 24 -0.93 -1.34 -6.19
N ARG A 25 -0.88 -0.29 -7.02
CA ARG A 25 0.31 0.54 -7.19
C ARG A 25 0.73 1.22 -5.89
N LYS A 26 -0.22 1.78 -5.13
CA LYS A 26 0.07 2.38 -3.82
C LYS A 26 0.65 1.35 -2.85
N GLN A 27 0.07 0.15 -2.77
CA GLN A 27 0.61 -0.93 -1.94
C GLN A 27 2.03 -1.33 -2.37
N THR A 28 2.28 -1.48 -3.67
CA THR A 28 3.61 -1.82 -4.21
C THR A 28 4.63 -0.76 -3.84
N LEU A 29 4.32 0.53 -4.02
CA LEU A 29 5.24 1.63 -3.69
C LEU A 29 5.60 1.64 -2.19
N ILE A 30 4.63 1.39 -1.31
CA ILE A 30 4.86 1.26 0.14
C ILE A 30 5.82 0.10 0.43
N ALA A 31 5.57 -1.07 -0.15
CA ALA A 31 6.42 -2.25 0.04
C ALA A 31 7.84 -2.03 -0.50
N THR A 32 7.97 -1.42 -1.68
CA THR A 32 9.26 -1.08 -2.29
C THR A 32 10.04 -0.12 -1.40
N ARG A 33 9.42 0.97 -0.93
CA ARG A 33 10.12 1.94 -0.07
C ARG A 33 10.50 1.33 1.28
N ARG A 34 9.65 0.48 1.88
CA ARG A 34 9.99 -0.27 3.10
C ARG A 34 11.24 -1.13 2.88
N ASN A 35 11.36 -1.81 1.75
CA ASN A 35 12.56 -2.57 1.43
C ASN A 35 13.78 -1.66 1.26
N ALA A 36 13.63 -0.51 0.60
CA ALA A 36 14.71 0.46 0.45
C ALA A 36 15.23 0.98 1.81
N ILE A 37 14.32 1.28 2.75
CA ILE A 37 14.65 1.68 4.12
C ILE A 37 15.44 0.60 4.85
N VAL A 38 15.03 -0.67 4.74
CA VAL A 38 15.64 -1.76 5.51
C VAL A 38 16.94 -2.27 4.87
N HIS A 39 17.03 -2.27 3.53
CA HIS A 39 18.09 -2.99 2.82
C HIS A 39 18.93 -2.13 1.86
N GLU A 40 18.44 -0.97 1.42
CA GLU A 40 19.03 -0.21 0.30
C GLU A 40 19.33 1.26 0.66
N ALA A 41 19.46 1.56 1.96
CA ALA A 41 19.78 2.88 2.51
C ALA A 41 18.77 4.01 2.22
N ASP A 42 17.65 3.74 1.53
CA ASP A 42 16.58 4.68 1.13
C ASP A 42 17.10 5.95 0.45
N LEU A 43 18.04 5.80 -0.49
CA LEU A 43 18.61 6.92 -1.24
C LEU A 43 17.69 7.34 -2.40
N ASP A 44 17.51 8.63 -2.59
CA ASP A 44 16.90 9.21 -3.79
C ASP A 44 17.86 9.01 -4.98
N PRO A 45 17.38 8.42 -6.09
CA PRO A 45 18.25 8.01 -7.19
C PRO A 45 18.84 9.17 -8.01
N VAL A 46 18.32 10.40 -7.85
CA VAL A 46 18.77 11.58 -8.59
C VAL A 46 19.75 12.40 -7.77
N THR A 47 19.44 12.62 -6.50
CA THR A 47 20.21 13.46 -5.57
C THR A 47 21.21 12.68 -4.72
N ASN A 48 21.07 11.36 -4.66
CA ASN A 48 21.85 10.45 -3.83
C ASN A 48 21.78 10.79 -2.32
N GLN A 49 20.73 11.51 -1.91
CA GLN A 49 20.45 11.84 -0.52
C GLN A 49 19.44 10.85 0.06
N LYS A 50 19.49 10.61 1.37
CA LYS A 50 18.43 9.83 2.03
C LYS A 50 17.08 10.52 1.86
N GLN A 51 16.06 9.76 1.49
CA GLN A 51 14.71 10.26 1.40
C GLN A 51 14.18 10.62 2.79
N ALA A 52 13.57 11.80 2.92
CA ALA A 52 12.98 12.23 4.18
C ALA A 52 11.75 11.39 4.51
N ILE A 53 11.59 11.02 5.78
CA ILE A 53 10.38 10.38 6.30
C ILE A 53 9.64 11.42 7.13
N THR A 54 8.42 11.77 6.70
CA THR A 54 7.58 12.73 7.43
C THR A 54 6.55 11.99 8.29
N ARG A 55 6.10 12.63 9.37
CA ARG A 55 5.01 12.10 10.19
C ARG A 55 3.72 11.94 9.39
N ALA A 56 3.39 12.92 8.54
CA ALA A 56 2.20 12.88 7.71
C ALA A 56 2.21 11.65 6.79
N GLU A 57 3.32 11.41 6.09
CA GLU A 57 3.45 10.24 5.24
C GLU A 57 3.37 8.92 6.02
N ALA A 58 4.03 8.84 7.19
CA ALA A 58 3.95 7.66 8.03
C ALA A 58 2.51 7.37 8.51
N THR A 59 1.75 8.41 8.85
CA THR A 59 0.33 8.31 9.19
C THR A 59 -0.48 7.85 7.98
N ASP A 60 -0.35 8.49 6.82
CA ASP A 60 -1.10 8.16 5.61
C ASP A 60 -0.86 6.70 5.15
N ILE A 61 0.38 6.21 5.27
CA ILE A 61 0.74 4.83 4.95
C ILE A 61 0.09 3.87 5.95
N SER A 62 0.16 4.17 7.24
CA SER A 62 -0.41 3.32 8.30
C SER A 62 -1.94 3.23 8.17
N ASP A 63 -2.60 4.36 7.95
CA ASP A 63 -4.05 4.44 7.77
C ASP A 63 -4.49 3.67 6.52
N PHE A 64 -3.74 3.80 5.42
CA PHE A 64 -3.99 3.03 4.20
C PHE A 64 -3.87 1.51 4.43
N LEU A 65 -2.80 1.06 5.11
CA LEU A 65 -2.59 -0.37 5.37
C LEU A 65 -3.67 -0.95 6.31
N LEU A 66 -4.08 -0.18 7.33
CA LEU A 66 -5.17 -0.56 8.21
C LEU A 66 -6.50 -0.68 7.45
N ALA A 67 -6.84 0.34 6.66
CA ALA A 67 -8.05 0.31 5.83
C ALA A 67 -8.04 -0.86 4.84
N LEU A 68 -6.87 -1.17 4.24
CA LEU A 68 -6.72 -2.29 3.32
C LEU A 68 -6.92 -3.63 4.02
N GLY A 69 -6.33 -3.81 5.20
CA GLY A 69 -6.51 -5.00 6.03
C GLY A 69 -7.98 -5.21 6.42
N ASN A 70 -8.62 -4.16 6.95
CA ASN A 70 -10.04 -4.20 7.31
C ASN A 70 -10.91 -4.56 6.10
N ARG A 71 -10.67 -3.93 4.95
CA ARG A 71 -11.44 -4.22 3.73
C ARG A 71 -11.27 -5.65 3.26
N ILE A 72 -10.08 -6.22 3.38
CA ILE A 72 -9.84 -7.63 3.06
C ILE A 72 -10.62 -8.51 4.04
N CYS A 73 -10.54 -8.24 5.34
CA CYS A 73 -11.28 -8.99 6.37
C CYS A 73 -12.79 -8.98 6.12
N ASP A 74 -13.38 -7.84 5.75
CA ASP A 74 -14.81 -7.71 5.45
C ASP A 74 -15.26 -8.51 4.22
N LEU A 75 -14.34 -8.85 3.31
CA LEU A 75 -14.60 -9.57 2.07
C LEU A 75 -14.28 -11.07 2.16
N VAL A 76 -13.63 -11.51 3.24
CA VAL A 76 -13.46 -12.94 3.54
C VAL A 76 -14.78 -13.50 4.05
N VAL A 77 -15.16 -14.69 3.56
CA VAL A 77 -16.36 -15.44 4.00
C VAL A 77 -15.92 -16.65 4.82
#